data_AF-A0A8J2IHM6-F1
#
_entry.id   AF-A0A8J2IHM6-F1
#
_cell.length_a   1.000
_cell.length_b   1.000
_cell.length_c   1.000
_cell.angle_alpha   90.00
_cell.angle_beta   90.00
_cell.angle_gamma   90.00
#
_symmetry.space_group_name_H-M   'P 1'
#
loop_
_entity.id
_entity.type
_entity.pdbx_description
1 polymer ?
#
loop_
_entity_poly.entity_id
_entity_poly.type
_entity_poly.pdbx_seq_one_letter_code
_entity_poly.pdbx_strand_id
1 'polypeptide(L)'
;MARRNSFDQASAGFRAHLPDLSSPRFTTAAKQNIYEYVQDMQDNRAPPWLYDLTKVWEKLLEEPYKGITNDGKVREGLFEARDEGADVGGAVKKAEELLASLESEQKEKVSYSINAREWRAWSNPEFLLRPFGLRLEEVSESTAQSILAVVEASLSPEGYQKALSAMRVNHFLGEVCKLPNILNKYSYNFLLFGTPSTSASSPWGWLLYGHHLDISCFFKGNQVIMSPSFTGAEPNIIDEGEWKGTKILHKEGSLGWKLMQSLSHEQQQKAQIFKKMRDEGMKQVYGNSNNDETKRDELITDTWGPDDQRHRCGAFRDNRIVPYEGVLVSSLDFSQQDLVLSICEEFLLYHPSKARQLKLEQIKQHFEETYFCWIGGFGEDDAFYFRIQSPVILVEFDHHSGVFLTNKEPAKYHTHTIVRTPNAGDYGQAIREGNERLDFIIALRLSPVNHPPQPSSDRYINMPSTTNDKIDSSSVSDLHPSSISSPASMMSEEVDSSPGSEESEPAQTMALIPYAAAQSTSNVAYLEPESPTLLTSGNVYNVDVPPWIASANPIHQHQATNKFPSSMPPTLGLSPAQQAATTGPQPTYAPLPVITPIHNHNQQTFGLASFLHTNLVTAFDSQ
;
A
#
# COMPACT_ATOMS: atom_id res chain seq x y z
N MET A 1 -19.40 -29.67 18.02
CA MET A 1 -18.05 -29.54 17.43
C MET A 1 -17.35 -28.40 18.16
N ALA A 2 -16.05 -28.48 18.42
CA ALA A 2 -15.31 -27.31 18.90
C ALA A 2 -15.25 -26.26 17.77
N ARG A 3 -15.31 -24.97 18.11
CA ARG A 3 -14.90 -23.92 17.16
C ARG A 3 -13.42 -24.14 16.85
N ARG A 4 -13.06 -24.28 15.58
CA ARG A 4 -11.67 -24.12 15.14
C ARG A 4 -11.21 -22.71 15.52
N ASN A 5 -9.93 -22.52 15.82
CA ASN A 5 -9.39 -21.18 16.03
C ASN A 5 -9.51 -20.40 14.70
N SER A 6 -9.71 -19.09 14.75
CA SER A 6 -9.77 -18.28 13.51
C SER A 6 -8.46 -18.34 12.71
N PHE A 7 -7.34 -18.62 13.40
CA PHE A 7 -6.07 -18.96 12.77
C PHE A 7 -6.09 -20.30 12.01
N ASP A 8 -6.67 -21.36 12.59
CA ASP A 8 -6.80 -22.66 11.91
C ASP A 8 -7.74 -22.57 10.70
N GLN A 9 -8.76 -21.70 10.78
CA GLN A 9 -9.68 -21.42 9.67
C GLN A 9 -8.97 -20.65 8.55
N ALA A 10 -8.20 -19.60 8.87
CA ALA A 10 -7.42 -18.85 7.89
C ALA A 10 -6.33 -19.73 7.23
N SER A 11 -5.63 -20.57 8.01
CA SER A 11 -4.66 -21.56 7.54
C SER A 11 -5.31 -22.54 6.57
N ALA A 12 -6.38 -23.23 6.99
CA ALA A 12 -7.11 -24.14 6.11
C ALA A 12 -7.67 -23.45 4.84
N GLY A 13 -8.04 -22.17 4.94
CA GLY A 13 -8.50 -21.35 3.82
C GLY A 13 -7.42 -21.17 2.74
N PHE A 14 -6.27 -20.57 3.08
CA PHE A 14 -5.23 -20.34 2.08
C PHE A 14 -4.55 -21.65 1.63
N ARG A 15 -4.39 -22.63 2.53
CA ARG A 15 -3.79 -23.94 2.21
C ARG A 15 -4.66 -24.77 1.27
N ALA A 16 -5.97 -24.55 1.21
CA ALA A 16 -6.85 -25.15 0.21
C ALA A 16 -6.65 -24.57 -1.20
N HIS A 17 -5.96 -23.44 -1.33
CA HIS A 17 -5.75 -22.71 -2.57
C HIS A 17 -4.29 -22.63 -3.02
N LEU A 18 -3.38 -23.45 -2.47
CA LEU A 18 -2.01 -23.53 -2.98
C LEU A 18 -1.97 -23.94 -4.46
N PRO A 19 -1.05 -23.38 -5.27
CA PRO A 19 -0.94 -23.71 -6.69
C PRO A 19 -0.28 -25.08 -6.93
N ASP A 20 -0.48 -25.63 -8.13
CA ASP A 20 0.29 -26.79 -8.59
C ASP A 20 1.75 -26.40 -8.86
N LEU A 21 2.60 -26.74 -7.89
CA LEU A 21 4.05 -26.51 -7.92
C LEU A 21 4.80 -27.39 -8.94
N SER A 22 4.13 -28.36 -9.57
CA SER A 22 4.70 -29.14 -10.67
C SER A 22 4.48 -28.50 -12.05
N SER A 23 3.60 -27.50 -12.14
CA SER A 23 3.29 -26.79 -13.39
C SER A 23 4.49 -25.99 -13.93
N PRO A 24 4.53 -25.68 -15.26
CA PRO A 24 5.61 -24.90 -15.86
C PRO A 24 5.85 -23.53 -15.21
N ARG A 25 4.80 -22.83 -14.76
CA ARG A 25 4.91 -21.52 -14.08
C ARG A 25 5.88 -21.58 -12.90
N PHE A 26 5.75 -22.59 -12.05
CA PHE A 26 6.56 -22.71 -10.83
C PHE A 26 7.86 -23.47 -11.09
N THR A 27 7.87 -24.50 -11.95
CA THR A 27 9.08 -25.28 -12.25
C THR A 27 10.08 -24.57 -13.17
N THR A 28 9.68 -23.51 -13.87
CA THR A 28 10.60 -22.56 -14.51
C THR A 28 11.05 -21.48 -13.52
N ALA A 29 10.13 -20.78 -12.87
CA ALA A 29 10.46 -19.68 -11.96
C ALA A 29 11.35 -20.08 -10.77
N ALA A 30 11.22 -21.32 -10.25
CA ALA A 30 12.09 -21.83 -9.19
C ALA A 30 13.56 -22.02 -9.60
N LYS A 31 13.90 -21.88 -10.88
CA LYS A 31 15.28 -21.92 -11.42
C LYS A 31 15.82 -20.54 -11.79
N GLN A 32 14.95 -19.54 -11.87
CA GLN A 32 15.28 -18.19 -12.29
C GLN A 32 15.74 -17.35 -11.08
N ASN A 33 16.51 -16.30 -11.36
CA ASN A 33 16.59 -15.12 -10.50
C ASN A 33 15.52 -14.08 -10.90
N ILE A 34 15.34 -13.02 -10.09
CA ILE A 34 14.31 -12.00 -10.32
C ILE A 34 14.40 -11.32 -11.70
N TYR A 35 15.60 -11.11 -12.25
CA TYR A 35 15.76 -10.51 -13.59
C TYR A 35 15.36 -11.47 -14.70
N GLU A 36 15.74 -12.74 -14.61
CA GLU A 36 15.34 -13.79 -15.57
C GLU A 36 13.82 -14.01 -15.55
N TYR A 37 13.18 -13.94 -14.38
CA TYR A 37 11.73 -14.05 -14.21
C TYR A 37 10.98 -12.87 -14.85
N VAL A 38 11.48 -11.64 -14.67
CA VAL A 38 10.92 -10.44 -15.31
C VAL A 38 11.17 -10.44 -16.81
N GLN A 39 12.35 -10.88 -17.27
CA GLN A 39 12.69 -10.98 -18.69
C GLN A 39 11.78 -11.98 -19.42
N ASP A 40 11.58 -13.18 -18.83
CA ASP A 40 10.66 -14.19 -19.39
C ASP A 40 9.21 -13.66 -19.49
N MET A 41 8.73 -12.95 -18.47
CA MET A 41 7.42 -12.27 -18.51
C MET A 41 7.33 -11.24 -19.64
N GLN A 42 8.40 -10.46 -19.87
CA GLN A 42 8.44 -9.43 -20.92
C GLN A 42 8.54 -10.01 -22.34
N ASP A 43 9.39 -11.01 -22.55
CA ASP A 43 9.61 -11.63 -23.86
C ASP A 43 8.41 -12.49 -24.29
N ASN A 44 7.87 -13.30 -23.39
CA ASN A 44 6.67 -14.12 -23.63
C ASN A 44 5.37 -13.29 -23.54
N ARG A 45 5.44 -12.05 -23.03
CA ARG A 45 4.29 -11.20 -22.68
C ARG A 45 3.25 -11.96 -21.83
N ALA A 46 3.72 -12.68 -20.82
CA ALA A 46 2.94 -13.70 -20.13
C ALA A 46 2.77 -13.39 -18.62
N PRO A 47 1.57 -12.98 -18.14
CA PRO A 47 0.31 -12.84 -18.88
C PRO A 47 0.19 -11.49 -19.64
N PRO A 48 -0.54 -11.42 -20.77
CA PRO A 48 -0.57 -10.22 -21.62
C PRO A 48 -1.07 -8.96 -20.90
N TRP A 49 -2.09 -9.09 -20.04
CA TRP A 49 -2.65 -7.96 -19.29
C TRP A 49 -1.63 -7.30 -18.36
N LEU A 50 -0.66 -8.06 -17.84
CA LEU A 50 0.40 -7.54 -16.99
C LEU A 50 1.45 -6.80 -17.82
N TYR A 51 1.84 -7.36 -18.97
CA TYR A 51 2.71 -6.68 -19.92
C TYR A 51 2.09 -5.33 -20.36
N ASP A 52 0.81 -5.34 -20.73
CA ASP A 52 0.06 -4.14 -21.09
C ASP A 52 0.07 -3.12 -19.94
N LEU A 53 -0.25 -3.56 -18.72
CA LEU A 53 -0.24 -2.73 -17.50
C LEU A 53 1.10 -2.03 -17.30
N THR A 54 2.24 -2.70 -17.55
CA THR A 54 3.56 -2.05 -17.41
C THR A 54 3.64 -0.80 -18.27
N LYS A 55 3.10 -0.83 -19.51
CA LYS A 55 3.11 0.29 -20.47
C LYS A 55 2.21 1.44 -20.02
N VAL A 56 1.09 1.14 -19.36
CA VAL A 56 0.21 2.14 -18.71
C VAL A 56 0.98 2.87 -17.61
N TRP A 57 1.68 2.11 -16.76
CA TRP A 57 2.45 2.66 -15.64
C TRP A 57 3.62 3.54 -16.10
N GLU A 58 4.25 3.26 -17.25
CA GLU A 58 5.27 4.17 -17.81
C GLU A 58 4.64 5.52 -18.20
N LYS A 59 3.50 5.52 -18.91
CA LYS A 59 2.77 6.75 -19.29
C LYS A 59 2.28 7.55 -18.07
N LEU A 60 1.79 6.87 -17.02
CA LEU A 60 1.35 7.52 -15.78
C LEU A 60 2.52 8.14 -14.98
N LEU A 61 3.71 7.51 -15.01
CA LEU A 61 4.92 8.06 -14.40
C LEU A 61 5.45 9.30 -15.15
N GLU A 62 5.27 9.37 -16.46
CA GLU A 62 5.64 10.53 -17.29
C GLU A 62 4.75 11.76 -17.07
N GLU A 63 3.54 11.61 -16.50
CA GLU A 63 2.70 12.75 -16.14
C GLU A 63 3.37 13.62 -15.05
N PRO A 64 3.31 14.96 -15.14
CA PRO A 64 3.61 15.82 -13.99
C PRO A 64 2.72 15.47 -12.80
N TYR A 65 3.32 15.40 -11.60
CA TYR A 65 2.58 15.08 -10.38
C TYR A 65 1.64 16.23 -9.97
N LYS A 66 0.37 15.89 -9.75
CA LYS A 66 -0.68 16.78 -9.21
C LYS A 66 -1.17 16.28 -7.84
N GLY A 67 -1.19 14.96 -7.64
CA GLY A 67 -1.78 14.32 -6.48
C GLY A 67 -3.27 14.02 -6.64
N ILE A 68 -3.78 13.18 -5.75
CA ILE A 68 -5.16 12.69 -5.78
C ILE A 68 -6.13 13.81 -5.40
N THR A 69 -7.26 13.90 -6.11
CA THR A 69 -8.30 14.91 -5.90
C THR A 69 -9.68 14.26 -5.89
N ASN A 70 -10.69 14.96 -5.36
CA ASN A 70 -12.08 14.49 -5.38
C ASN A 70 -12.87 14.95 -6.63
N ASP A 71 -12.42 15.99 -7.32
CA ASP A 71 -13.12 16.63 -8.45
C ASP A 71 -12.19 17.04 -9.63
N GLY A 72 -10.90 16.67 -9.59
CA GLY A 72 -9.89 17.11 -10.55
C GLY A 72 -9.11 18.37 -10.15
N LYS A 73 -9.38 18.98 -8.99
CA LYS A 73 -8.71 20.21 -8.53
C LYS A 73 -7.97 19.98 -7.21
N VAL A 74 -6.73 20.46 -7.15
CA VAL A 74 -5.94 20.49 -5.92
C VAL A 74 -6.41 21.67 -5.06
N ARG A 75 -6.66 21.41 -3.78
CA ARG A 75 -6.94 22.46 -2.78
C ARG A 75 -5.69 22.83 -2.00
N GLU A 76 -5.27 24.08 -2.13
CA GLU A 76 -4.17 24.68 -1.38
C GLU A 76 -4.59 24.99 0.08
N GLY A 77 -3.61 25.25 0.95
CA GLY A 77 -3.86 25.65 2.35
C GLY A 77 -4.31 24.52 3.31
N LEU A 78 -4.48 23.29 2.82
CA LEU A 78 -4.81 22.12 3.67
C LEU A 78 -3.63 21.58 4.49
N PHE A 79 -2.40 21.95 4.12
CA PHE A 79 -1.16 21.47 4.73
C PHE A 79 -0.17 22.63 4.90
N GLU A 80 0.60 22.60 5.98
CA GLU A 80 1.59 23.62 6.33
C GLU A 80 2.88 22.97 6.85
N ALA A 81 4.01 23.68 6.73
CA ALA A 81 5.29 23.24 7.26
C ALA A 81 5.34 23.50 8.79
N ARG A 82 5.46 22.44 9.61
CA ARG A 82 5.32 22.52 11.08
C ARG A 82 6.09 21.44 11.85
N ASP A 83 6.43 21.69 13.12
CA ASP A 83 7.08 20.70 13.99
C ASP A 83 6.09 19.63 14.49
N GLU A 84 6.09 18.47 13.82
CA GLU A 84 5.35 17.27 14.25
C GLU A 84 6.15 16.36 15.20
N GLY A 85 7.40 16.73 15.53
CA GLY A 85 8.28 16.11 16.52
C GLY A 85 8.66 14.67 16.23
N ALA A 86 8.89 14.33 14.96
CA ALA A 86 9.62 13.11 14.61
C ALA A 86 11.10 13.23 15.04
N ASP A 87 11.73 12.13 15.46
CA ASP A 87 13.18 12.06 15.72
C ASP A 87 13.97 11.91 14.42
N VAL A 88 13.98 12.99 13.64
CA VAL A 88 14.75 13.07 12.40
C VAL A 88 16.25 13.07 12.68
N GLY A 89 16.69 13.36 13.91
CA GLY A 89 18.10 13.22 14.31
C GLY A 89 18.56 11.76 14.33
N GLY A 90 17.74 10.87 14.87
CA GLY A 90 17.95 9.42 14.81
C GLY A 90 17.99 8.89 13.36
N ALA A 91 17.00 9.26 12.56
CA ALA A 91 16.90 8.85 11.15
C ALA A 91 18.09 9.36 10.29
N VAL A 92 18.48 10.63 10.45
CA VAL A 92 19.65 11.22 9.76
C VAL A 92 20.92 10.48 10.09
N LYS A 93 21.18 10.24 11.39
CA LYS A 93 22.37 9.49 11.81
C LYS A 93 22.43 8.10 11.19
N LYS A 94 21.31 7.40 11.07
CA LYS A 94 21.27 6.08 10.41
C LYS A 94 21.48 6.16 8.89
N ALA A 95 20.94 7.18 8.24
CA ALA A 95 21.21 7.43 6.83
C ALA A 95 22.69 7.78 6.57
N GLU A 96 23.33 8.54 7.44
CA GLU A 96 24.76 8.85 7.40
C GLU A 96 25.63 7.60 7.66
N GLU A 97 25.30 6.78 8.66
CA GLU A 97 25.99 5.51 8.94
C GLU A 97 25.91 4.54 7.73
N LEU A 98 24.73 4.44 7.09
CA LEU A 98 24.56 3.70 5.84
C LEU A 98 25.43 4.29 4.72
N LEU A 99 25.26 5.57 4.38
CA LEU A 99 26.00 6.25 3.31
C LEU A 99 27.52 6.26 3.51
N ALA A 100 28.02 6.20 4.74
CA ALA A 100 29.43 6.01 5.04
C ALA A 100 29.91 4.61 4.63
N SER A 101 29.13 3.56 4.97
CA SER A 101 29.47 2.15 4.77
C SER A 101 29.38 1.63 3.32
N LEU A 102 28.58 2.27 2.46
CA LEU A 102 28.40 1.86 1.07
C LEU A 102 29.68 2.05 0.21
N GLU A 103 29.80 1.27 -0.87
CA GLU A 103 30.75 1.52 -1.95
C GLU A 103 30.26 2.61 -2.92
N SER A 104 31.14 3.23 -3.70
CA SER A 104 30.79 4.37 -4.59
C SER A 104 29.63 4.06 -5.56
N GLU A 105 29.63 2.89 -6.20
CA GLU A 105 28.55 2.46 -7.09
C GLU A 105 27.21 2.29 -6.34
N GLN A 106 27.26 1.82 -5.09
CA GLN A 106 26.06 1.67 -4.27
C GLN A 106 25.51 3.04 -3.81
N LYS A 107 26.39 4.02 -3.55
CA LYS A 107 25.99 5.40 -3.26
C LYS A 107 25.33 6.05 -4.48
N GLU A 108 25.86 5.82 -5.68
CA GLU A 108 25.26 6.29 -6.94
C GLU A 108 23.89 5.64 -7.19
N LYS A 109 23.75 4.33 -6.98
CA LYS A 109 22.46 3.62 -7.10
C LYS A 109 21.41 4.05 -6.09
N VAL A 110 21.78 4.35 -4.84
CA VAL A 110 20.81 4.69 -3.77
C VAL A 110 20.40 6.16 -3.75
N SER A 111 21.21 7.08 -4.30
CA SER A 111 21.06 8.53 -4.05
C SER A 111 20.39 9.27 -5.20
N TYR A 112 19.21 9.84 -4.93
CA TYR A 112 18.39 10.60 -5.86
C TYR A 112 18.27 12.07 -5.44
N SER A 113 17.99 12.97 -6.39
CA SER A 113 17.66 14.36 -6.05
C SER A 113 16.33 14.42 -5.30
N ILE A 114 16.15 15.41 -4.41
CA ILE A 114 14.92 15.51 -3.61
C ILE A 114 13.66 15.59 -4.47
N ASN A 115 13.75 16.20 -5.65
CA ASN A 115 12.69 16.35 -6.64
C ASN A 115 12.61 15.23 -7.70
N ALA A 116 13.36 14.13 -7.55
CA ALA A 116 13.36 13.04 -8.53
C ALA A 116 11.97 12.42 -8.70
N ARG A 117 11.57 12.09 -9.93
CA ARG A 117 10.26 11.46 -10.22
C ARG A 117 10.17 10.05 -9.61
N GLU A 118 11.30 9.43 -9.33
CA GLU A 118 11.46 8.07 -8.82
C GLU A 118 10.82 7.86 -7.44
N TRP A 119 10.49 8.92 -6.70
CA TRP A 119 9.54 8.89 -5.56
C TRP A 119 8.23 8.15 -5.91
N ARG A 120 7.77 8.27 -7.15
CA ARG A 120 6.50 7.73 -7.67
C ARG A 120 6.65 6.38 -8.38
N ALA A 121 7.85 5.78 -8.37
CA ALA A 121 8.15 4.56 -9.12
C ALA A 121 7.87 3.26 -8.35
N TRP A 122 7.23 3.34 -7.18
CA TRP A 122 6.87 2.19 -6.35
C TRP A 122 5.84 1.29 -7.05
N SER A 123 5.95 -0.01 -6.80
CA SER A 123 5.01 -1.02 -7.29
C SER A 123 4.98 -2.23 -6.36
N ASN A 124 3.79 -2.76 -6.08
CA ASN A 124 3.59 -3.88 -5.16
C ASN A 124 3.63 -5.32 -5.75
N PRO A 125 3.64 -5.60 -7.07
CA PRO A 125 3.87 -6.97 -7.59
C PRO A 125 5.33 -7.44 -7.44
N GLU A 126 5.57 -8.75 -7.33
CA GLU A 126 6.93 -9.35 -7.38
C GLU A 126 7.46 -9.45 -8.83
N PHE A 127 7.27 -8.39 -9.61
CA PHE A 127 7.94 -8.18 -10.88
C PHE A 127 8.79 -6.92 -10.71
N LEU A 128 10.12 -7.06 -10.81
CA LEU A 128 11.08 -5.97 -10.70
C LEU A 128 11.07 -5.08 -11.96
N LEU A 129 9.93 -4.43 -12.22
CA LEU A 129 9.70 -3.55 -13.38
C LEU A 129 10.55 -2.28 -13.36
N ARG A 130 11.03 -1.91 -12.15
CA ARG A 130 11.88 -0.76 -11.85
C ARG A 130 12.94 -1.19 -10.82
N PRO A 131 14.14 -1.60 -11.24
CA PRO A 131 15.28 -1.81 -10.36
C PRO A 131 15.95 -0.46 -10.05
N PHE A 132 15.32 0.35 -9.20
CA PHE A 132 15.86 1.61 -8.70
C PHE A 132 16.36 1.44 -7.26
N GLY A 133 17.32 2.25 -6.83
CA GLY A 133 17.90 2.14 -5.49
C GLY A 133 18.81 0.91 -5.33
N LEU A 134 18.86 0.39 -4.10
CA LEU A 134 19.52 -0.87 -3.77
C LEU A 134 18.47 -1.93 -3.42
N ARG A 135 18.52 -3.10 -4.07
CA ARG A 135 17.69 -4.25 -3.68
C ARG A 135 18.36 -5.00 -2.52
N LEU A 136 17.61 -5.27 -1.45
CA LEU A 136 18.18 -5.75 -0.18
C LEU A 136 18.82 -7.15 -0.30
N GLU A 137 18.38 -8.00 -1.24
CA GLU A 137 18.98 -9.33 -1.47
C GLU A 137 20.30 -9.30 -2.28
N GLU A 138 20.63 -8.15 -2.90
CA GLU A 138 21.82 -7.98 -3.75
C GLU A 138 23.01 -7.36 -3.00
N VAL A 139 22.78 -6.88 -1.77
CA VAL A 139 23.80 -6.29 -0.89
C VAL A 139 24.19 -7.27 0.22
N SER A 140 25.28 -6.99 0.93
CA SER A 140 25.65 -7.79 2.11
C SER A 140 24.58 -7.65 3.21
N GLU A 141 24.41 -8.70 4.02
CA GLU A 141 23.50 -8.70 5.19
C GLU A 141 23.74 -7.47 6.10
N SER A 142 25.00 -7.06 6.30
CA SER A 142 25.34 -5.83 7.03
C SER A 142 24.72 -4.56 6.43
N THR A 143 24.66 -4.45 5.11
CA THR A 143 24.10 -3.30 4.39
C THR A 143 22.57 -3.36 4.36
N ALA A 144 21.98 -4.55 4.21
CA ALA A 144 20.54 -4.74 4.35
C ALA A 144 20.06 -4.37 5.77
N GLN A 145 20.79 -4.76 6.81
CA GLN A 145 20.51 -4.34 8.20
C GLN A 145 20.72 -2.84 8.40
N SER A 146 21.74 -2.22 7.81
CA SER A 146 21.92 -0.76 7.86
C SER A 146 20.77 0.00 7.18
N ILE A 147 20.25 -0.49 6.05
CA ILE A 147 19.04 0.06 5.41
C ILE A 147 17.83 -0.08 6.34
N LEU A 148 17.61 -1.28 6.90
CA LEU A 148 16.53 -1.52 7.85
C LEU A 148 16.61 -0.66 9.11
N ALA A 149 17.82 -0.26 9.55
CA ALA A 149 18.02 0.67 10.65
C ALA A 149 17.62 2.12 10.30
N VAL A 150 17.71 2.55 9.03
CA VAL A 150 17.16 3.86 8.59
C VAL A 150 15.64 3.83 8.68
N VAL A 151 15.02 2.72 8.27
CA VAL A 151 13.58 2.50 8.34
C VAL A 151 13.11 2.44 9.80
N GLU A 152 13.76 1.65 10.65
CA GLU A 152 13.46 1.56 12.10
C GLU A 152 13.54 2.92 12.79
N ALA A 153 14.61 3.70 12.53
CA ALA A 153 14.79 5.03 13.12
C ALA A 153 13.83 6.11 12.56
N SER A 154 13.06 5.79 11.52
CA SER A 154 12.09 6.70 10.91
C SER A 154 10.64 6.43 11.36
N LEU A 155 10.30 5.16 11.59
CA LEU A 155 8.94 4.69 11.88
C LEU A 155 8.61 4.70 13.38
N SER A 156 7.32 4.49 13.72
CA SER A 156 6.97 4.03 15.06
C SER A 156 7.40 2.57 15.30
N PRO A 157 7.58 2.11 16.55
CA PRO A 157 7.89 0.71 16.85
C PRO A 157 6.84 -0.27 16.31
N GLU A 158 5.54 0.08 16.42
CA GLU A 158 4.46 -0.77 15.88
C GLU A 158 4.48 -0.79 14.35
N GLY A 159 4.75 0.36 13.73
CA GLY A 159 4.89 0.52 12.28
C GLY A 159 6.06 -0.29 11.72
N TYR A 160 7.22 -0.26 12.37
CA TYR A 160 8.37 -1.05 11.96
C TYR A 160 8.11 -2.57 12.08
N GLN A 161 7.45 -3.02 13.15
CA GLN A 161 7.04 -4.44 13.25
C GLN A 161 5.97 -4.83 12.22
N LYS A 162 5.06 -3.92 11.82
CA LYS A 162 4.13 -4.13 10.69
C LYS A 162 4.89 -4.28 9.37
N ALA A 163 5.90 -3.43 9.10
CA ALA A 163 6.75 -3.54 7.91
C ALA A 163 7.51 -4.89 7.89
N LEU A 164 8.23 -5.23 8.97
CA LEU A 164 8.93 -6.51 9.08
C LEU A 164 8.00 -7.72 8.96
N SER A 165 6.76 -7.63 9.45
CA SER A 165 5.77 -8.71 9.30
C SER A 165 5.32 -8.89 7.84
N ALA A 166 5.19 -7.82 7.06
CA ALA A 166 4.93 -7.92 5.61
C ALA A 166 6.10 -8.59 4.87
N MET A 167 7.34 -8.19 5.19
CA MET A 167 8.56 -8.77 4.61
C MET A 167 8.71 -10.27 4.96
N ARG A 168 8.37 -10.66 6.20
CA ARG A 168 8.33 -12.07 6.64
C ARG A 168 7.23 -12.87 5.95
N VAL A 169 6.06 -12.28 5.73
CA VAL A 169 4.97 -12.88 4.95
C VAL A 169 5.40 -13.11 3.49
N ASN A 170 6.13 -12.18 2.88
CA ASN A 170 6.65 -12.37 1.52
C ASN A 170 7.60 -13.57 1.43
N HIS A 171 8.50 -13.71 2.40
CA HIS A 171 9.36 -14.89 2.49
C HIS A 171 8.57 -16.19 2.65
N PHE A 172 7.58 -16.19 3.53
CA PHE A 172 6.73 -17.35 3.77
C PHE A 172 5.95 -17.77 2.51
N LEU A 173 5.41 -16.82 1.73
CA LEU A 173 4.82 -17.12 0.43
C LEU A 173 5.86 -17.74 -0.52
N GLY A 174 7.10 -17.22 -0.53
CA GLY A 174 8.21 -17.77 -1.30
C GLY A 174 8.58 -19.21 -0.93
N GLU A 175 8.58 -19.56 0.37
CA GLU A 175 8.76 -20.94 0.83
C GLU A 175 7.61 -21.84 0.36
N VAL A 176 6.36 -21.42 0.59
CA VAL A 176 5.14 -22.17 0.26
C VAL A 176 4.98 -22.38 -1.25
N CYS A 177 5.34 -21.39 -2.07
CA CYS A 177 5.35 -21.47 -3.53
C CYS A 177 6.66 -22.04 -4.12
N LYS A 178 7.68 -22.31 -3.30
CA LYS A 178 9.04 -22.74 -3.71
C LYS A 178 9.71 -21.79 -4.71
N LEU A 179 9.55 -20.47 -4.50
CA LEU A 179 10.15 -19.40 -5.30
C LEU A 179 11.07 -18.46 -4.46
N PRO A 180 12.01 -18.98 -3.64
CA PRO A 180 12.81 -18.13 -2.73
C PRO A 180 13.74 -17.14 -3.45
N ASN A 181 14.12 -17.42 -4.70
CA ASN A 181 14.93 -16.52 -5.55
C ASN A 181 14.14 -15.31 -6.12
N ILE A 182 12.85 -15.25 -5.82
CA ILE A 182 11.87 -14.29 -6.34
C ILE A 182 11.19 -13.62 -5.15
N LEU A 183 10.53 -14.41 -4.31
CA LEU A 183 9.82 -14.02 -3.09
C LEU A 183 10.68 -14.36 -1.86
N ASN A 184 11.28 -13.36 -1.22
CA ASN A 184 11.97 -13.53 0.07
C ASN A 184 11.90 -12.26 0.95
N LYS A 185 12.50 -12.35 2.15
CA LYS A 185 12.49 -11.28 3.15
C LYS A 185 13.16 -9.99 2.66
N TYR A 186 14.00 -10.06 1.63
CA TYR A 186 14.81 -8.98 1.09
C TYR A 186 14.51 -8.67 -0.40
N SER A 187 13.37 -9.13 -0.92
CA SER A 187 12.83 -8.78 -2.26
C SER A 187 12.34 -7.32 -2.38
N TYR A 188 13.05 -6.38 -1.75
CA TYR A 188 12.66 -4.98 -1.57
C TYR A 188 13.78 -4.06 -2.05
N ASN A 189 13.39 -2.92 -2.63
CA ASN A 189 14.29 -1.87 -3.13
C ASN A 189 14.23 -0.67 -2.19
N PHE A 190 15.38 -0.06 -1.91
CA PHE A 190 15.49 1.13 -1.07
C PHE A 190 16.18 2.29 -1.82
N LEU A 191 15.53 3.45 -1.83
CA LEU A 191 16.02 4.70 -2.43
C LEU A 191 16.12 5.78 -1.36
N LEU A 192 17.10 6.68 -1.47
CA LEU A 192 17.29 7.84 -0.62
C LEU A 192 17.25 9.12 -1.47
N PHE A 193 16.48 10.12 -1.04
CA PHE A 193 16.23 11.35 -1.79
C PHE A 193 16.75 12.58 -1.03
N GLY A 194 17.51 13.44 -1.71
CA GLY A 194 18.14 14.61 -1.10
C GLY A 194 19.39 14.24 -0.29
N THR A 195 19.73 15.06 0.70
CA THR A 195 20.84 14.80 1.64
C THR A 195 20.28 14.77 3.06
N PRO A 196 20.57 13.73 3.87
CA PRO A 196 20.05 13.63 5.23
C PRO A 196 20.30 14.89 6.04
N SER A 197 19.24 15.48 6.59
CA SER A 197 19.32 16.73 7.34
C SER A 197 18.21 16.85 8.38
N THR A 198 18.51 17.51 9.49
CA THR A 198 17.52 17.97 10.47
C THR A 198 17.01 19.38 10.14
N SER A 199 17.49 20.02 9.06
CA SER A 199 17.04 21.36 8.68
C SER A 199 15.70 21.34 7.94
N ALA A 200 14.79 22.24 8.32
CA ALA A 200 13.58 22.53 7.55
C ALA A 200 13.86 23.11 6.15
N SER A 201 15.07 23.64 5.91
CA SER A 201 15.50 24.20 4.61
C SER A 201 16.25 23.19 3.73
N SER A 202 16.26 21.91 4.08
CA SER A 202 16.97 20.85 3.36
C SER A 202 16.20 19.53 3.50
N PRO A 203 14.96 19.43 2.97
CA PRO A 203 14.18 18.22 3.07
C PRO A 203 14.87 17.04 2.38
N TRP A 204 14.61 15.85 2.92
CA TRP A 204 15.15 14.59 2.47
C TRP A 204 14.14 13.47 2.72
N GLY A 205 14.46 12.25 2.32
CA GLY A 205 13.67 11.09 2.72
C GLY A 205 14.10 9.82 2.03
N TRP A 206 13.24 8.81 2.09
CA TRP A 206 13.48 7.51 1.50
C TRP A 206 12.19 6.85 0.99
N LEU A 207 12.36 5.86 0.12
CA LEU A 207 11.29 4.99 -0.39
C LEU A 207 11.74 3.53 -0.25
N LEU A 208 10.92 2.70 0.40
CA LEU A 208 11.11 1.25 0.46
C LEU A 208 9.93 0.58 -0.24
N TYR A 209 10.16 -0.12 -1.36
CA TYR A 209 9.11 -0.83 -2.09
C TYR A 209 9.50 -2.24 -2.56
N GLY A 210 8.53 -3.13 -2.64
CA GLY A 210 8.66 -4.49 -3.16
C GLY A 210 7.34 -5.25 -3.02
N HIS A 211 7.37 -6.58 -3.10
CA HIS A 211 6.10 -7.33 -3.06
C HIS A 211 5.36 -7.11 -1.74
N HIS A 212 4.11 -6.66 -1.86
CA HIS A 212 3.22 -6.34 -0.75
C HIS A 212 3.68 -5.28 0.27
N LEU A 213 4.69 -4.46 -0.01
CA LEU A 213 5.06 -3.31 0.85
C LEU A 213 5.51 -2.12 0.01
N ASP A 214 4.95 -0.94 0.27
CA ASP A 214 5.52 0.35 -0.08
C ASP A 214 5.45 1.29 1.13
N ILE A 215 6.53 2.01 1.41
CA ILE A 215 6.52 3.15 2.34
C ILE A 215 7.36 4.27 1.72
N SER A 216 6.69 5.34 1.31
CA SER A 216 7.33 6.63 1.06
C SER A 216 7.44 7.41 2.37
N CYS A 217 8.63 7.90 2.72
CA CYS A 217 8.87 8.67 3.95
C CYS A 217 9.65 9.96 3.65
N PHE A 218 8.96 11.11 3.72
CA PHE A 218 9.52 12.43 3.46
C PHE A 218 9.65 13.25 4.75
N PHE A 219 10.81 13.88 4.96
CA PHE A 219 11.12 14.74 6.10
C PHE A 219 11.34 16.19 5.68
N LYS A 220 10.77 17.14 6.43
CA LYS A 220 11.12 18.57 6.36
C LYS A 220 11.25 19.12 7.78
N GLY A 221 12.48 19.28 8.26
CA GLY A 221 12.76 19.55 9.66
C GLY A 221 12.30 18.37 10.53
N ASN A 222 11.49 18.61 11.56
CA ASN A 222 10.87 17.58 12.40
C ASN A 222 9.47 17.13 11.93
N GLN A 223 9.03 17.55 10.73
CA GLN A 223 7.83 17.03 10.09
C GLN A 223 8.12 15.73 9.35
N VAL A 224 7.17 14.79 9.34
CA VAL A 224 7.27 13.55 8.57
C VAL A 224 5.95 13.21 7.87
N ILE A 225 6.02 13.01 6.55
CA ILE A 225 4.90 12.58 5.72
C ILE A 225 5.19 11.15 5.26
N MET A 226 4.37 10.20 5.70
CA MET A 226 4.47 8.80 5.27
C MET A 226 3.30 8.41 4.37
N SER A 227 3.15 9.12 3.25
CA SER A 227 2.21 8.73 2.20
C SER A 227 2.77 9.04 0.80
N PRO A 228 2.60 8.16 -0.20
CA PRO A 228 1.88 6.88 -0.13
C PRO A 228 2.54 5.87 0.80
N SER A 229 1.71 4.97 1.33
CA SER A 229 2.18 3.71 1.91
C SER A 229 1.18 2.61 1.57
N PHE A 230 1.70 1.46 1.16
CA PHE A 230 0.93 0.26 0.82
C PHE A 230 1.34 -0.87 1.76
N THR A 231 0.38 -1.62 2.29
CA THR A 231 0.66 -2.90 2.93
C THR A 231 -0.30 -3.96 2.39
N GLY A 232 0.26 -5.02 1.81
CA GLY A 232 -0.48 -6.19 1.39
C GLY A 232 -0.05 -7.45 2.16
N ALA A 233 -0.74 -8.55 1.89
CA ALA A 233 -0.33 -9.89 2.29
C ALA A 233 -1.11 -10.96 1.55
N GLU A 234 -0.40 -11.94 0.97
CA GLU A 234 -0.92 -13.20 0.45
C GLU A 234 0.01 -14.32 0.94
N PRO A 235 -0.41 -15.26 1.80
CA PRO A 235 -1.51 -15.13 2.76
C PRO A 235 -1.21 -14.11 3.88
N ASN A 236 -2.23 -13.65 4.62
CA ASN A 236 -2.06 -12.72 5.75
C ASN A 236 -1.69 -13.35 7.11
N ILE A 237 -1.31 -14.64 7.12
CA ILE A 237 -0.77 -15.35 8.29
C ILE A 237 0.43 -16.22 7.93
N ILE A 238 1.26 -16.53 8.93
CA ILE A 238 2.33 -17.53 8.82
C ILE A 238 2.00 -18.70 9.75
N ASP A 239 1.77 -19.91 9.22
CA ASP A 239 1.32 -21.09 9.98
C ASP A 239 2.38 -22.20 10.16
N GLU A 240 3.57 -22.06 9.56
CA GLU A 240 4.76 -22.89 9.80
C GLU A 240 6.05 -22.03 9.73
N GLY A 241 7.24 -22.64 9.76
CA GLY A 241 8.52 -21.91 9.70
C GLY A 241 8.88 -21.12 10.98
N GLU A 242 9.90 -20.26 10.87
CA GLU A 242 10.47 -19.48 11.99
C GLU A 242 9.44 -18.52 12.63
N TRP A 243 8.61 -17.87 11.80
CA TRP A 243 7.70 -16.81 12.24
C TRP A 243 6.24 -17.27 12.39
N LYS A 244 6.05 -18.58 12.64
CA LYS A 244 4.75 -19.21 12.90
C LYS A 244 3.95 -18.45 13.96
N GLY A 245 2.71 -18.09 13.63
CA GLY A 245 1.81 -17.30 14.47
C GLY A 245 1.71 -15.83 14.08
N THR A 246 2.56 -15.36 13.16
CA THR A 246 2.44 -14.02 12.56
C THR A 246 1.08 -13.83 11.90
N LYS A 247 0.52 -12.63 12.06
CA LYS A 247 -0.79 -12.18 11.56
C LYS A 247 -0.66 -10.71 11.18
N ILE A 248 -1.19 -10.30 10.03
CA ILE A 248 -1.16 -8.90 9.57
C ILE A 248 -2.50 -8.50 8.93
N LEU A 249 -2.81 -7.20 8.85
CA LEU A 249 -4.00 -6.60 8.21
C LEU A 249 -5.39 -6.98 8.79
N HIS A 250 -5.44 -7.90 9.76
CA HIS A 250 -6.69 -8.33 10.40
C HIS A 250 -7.37 -7.23 11.22
N LYS A 251 -6.63 -6.27 11.80
CA LYS A 251 -7.21 -5.26 12.71
C LYS A 251 -7.92 -4.16 11.92
N GLU A 252 -7.31 -3.73 10.82
CA GLU A 252 -7.87 -2.85 9.78
C GLU A 252 -9.23 -3.38 9.30
N GLY A 253 -9.26 -4.64 8.83
CA GLY A 253 -10.49 -5.30 8.39
C GLY A 253 -11.52 -5.47 9.51
N SER A 254 -11.07 -5.82 10.73
CA SER A 254 -11.96 -5.96 11.89
C SER A 254 -12.59 -4.64 12.33
N LEU A 255 -11.88 -3.52 12.19
CA LEU A 255 -12.38 -2.19 12.54
C LEU A 255 -13.36 -1.66 11.49
N GLY A 256 -13.04 -1.80 10.20
CA GLY A 256 -13.96 -1.45 9.10
C GLY A 256 -15.25 -2.27 9.14
N TRP A 257 -15.15 -3.58 9.40
CA TRP A 257 -16.33 -4.43 9.59
C TRP A 257 -17.17 -4.02 10.79
N LYS A 258 -16.55 -3.71 11.95
CA LYS A 258 -17.26 -3.17 13.12
C LYS A 258 -18.00 -1.88 12.81
N LEU A 259 -17.39 -0.96 12.06
CA LEU A 259 -18.05 0.27 11.62
C LEU A 259 -19.29 -0.07 10.77
N MET A 260 -19.16 -0.90 9.73
CA MET A 260 -20.29 -1.32 8.88
C MET A 260 -21.41 -2.03 9.65
N GLN A 261 -21.08 -2.85 10.67
CA GLN A 261 -22.06 -3.47 11.56
C GLN A 261 -22.74 -2.48 12.52
N SER A 262 -22.07 -1.39 12.88
CA SER A 262 -22.63 -0.35 13.76
C SER A 262 -23.54 0.66 13.05
N LEU A 263 -23.52 0.70 11.72
CA LEU A 263 -24.38 1.57 10.92
C LEU A 263 -25.85 1.13 10.97
N SER A 264 -26.76 2.10 11.03
CA SER A 264 -28.19 1.86 10.78
C SER A 264 -28.44 1.38 9.36
N HIS A 265 -29.59 0.74 9.11
CA HIS A 265 -29.88 0.15 7.79
C HIS A 265 -29.84 1.18 6.64
N GLU A 266 -30.26 2.43 6.88
CA GLU A 266 -30.15 3.53 5.91
C GLU A 266 -28.69 3.94 5.68
N GLN A 267 -27.88 4.07 6.74
CA GLN A 267 -26.45 4.34 6.63
C GLN A 267 -25.70 3.19 5.92
N GLN A 268 -26.08 1.93 6.15
CA GLN A 268 -25.54 0.75 5.44
C GLN A 268 -25.88 0.79 3.94
N GLN A 269 -27.14 1.05 3.58
CA GLN A 269 -27.55 1.21 2.17
C GLN A 269 -26.82 2.37 1.49
N LYS A 270 -26.59 3.47 2.21
CA LYS A 270 -25.85 4.63 1.69
C LYS A 270 -24.35 4.35 1.54
N ALA A 271 -23.74 3.61 2.47
CA ALA A 271 -22.32 3.27 2.44
C ALA A 271 -22.00 2.20 1.37
N GLN A 272 -22.87 1.19 1.18
CA GLN A 272 -22.68 0.10 0.23
C GLN A 272 -22.90 0.56 -1.22
N ILE A 273 -21.87 1.14 -1.83
CA ILE A 273 -21.93 1.66 -3.22
C ILE A 273 -21.98 0.55 -4.28
N PHE A 274 -21.44 -0.64 -3.99
CA PHE A 274 -21.58 -1.83 -4.81
C PHE A 274 -21.85 -3.07 -3.94
N LYS A 275 -22.72 -3.97 -4.42
CA LYS A 275 -23.14 -5.15 -3.64
C LYS A 275 -22.25 -6.36 -3.87
N LYS A 276 -21.66 -6.47 -5.06
CA LYS A 276 -20.69 -7.51 -5.41
C LYS A 276 -19.27 -6.98 -5.27
N MET A 277 -18.32 -7.86 -4.96
CA MET A 277 -16.88 -7.54 -5.04
C MET A 277 -16.39 -7.34 -6.48
N ARG A 278 -17.17 -7.79 -7.46
CA ARG A 278 -17.08 -7.37 -8.86
C ARG A 278 -18.51 -7.16 -9.37
N ASP A 279 -18.89 -5.90 -9.50
CA ASP A 279 -20.26 -5.49 -9.80
C ASP A 279 -20.39 -5.02 -11.26
N GLU A 280 -21.57 -5.18 -11.85
CA GLU A 280 -21.82 -4.83 -13.26
C GLU A 280 -21.85 -3.31 -13.47
N GLY A 281 -22.13 -2.54 -12.42
CA GLY A 281 -22.04 -1.07 -12.43
C GLY A 281 -20.62 -0.51 -12.30
N MET A 282 -19.60 -1.35 -12.09
CA MET A 282 -18.21 -0.88 -11.98
C MET A 282 -17.66 -0.44 -13.35
N LYS A 283 -16.98 0.71 -13.39
CA LYS A 283 -16.25 1.17 -14.58
C LYS A 283 -14.98 0.33 -14.75
N GLN A 284 -14.86 -0.29 -15.92
CA GLN A 284 -13.89 -1.34 -16.23
C GLN A 284 -13.10 -0.96 -17.49
N VAL A 285 -11.79 -0.75 -17.36
CA VAL A 285 -10.87 -0.39 -18.46
C VAL A 285 -9.70 -1.37 -18.43
N TYR A 286 -9.67 -2.37 -19.34
CA TYR A 286 -8.70 -3.48 -19.35
C TYR A 286 -8.03 -3.78 -20.69
N GLY A 287 -6.86 -4.43 -20.60
CA GLY A 287 -6.05 -4.90 -21.74
C GLY A 287 -5.63 -3.74 -22.64
N ASN A 288 -5.75 -3.94 -23.96
CA ASN A 288 -5.45 -2.92 -24.97
C ASN A 288 -6.10 -1.55 -24.69
N SER A 289 -7.28 -1.52 -24.04
CA SER A 289 -7.99 -0.27 -23.74
C SER A 289 -7.32 0.63 -22.71
N ASN A 290 -6.30 0.14 -21.99
CA ASN A 290 -5.49 0.92 -21.06
C ASN A 290 -4.28 1.55 -21.76
N ASN A 291 -3.84 0.95 -22.86
CA ASN A 291 -2.78 1.48 -23.71
C ASN A 291 -3.31 2.49 -24.76
N ASP A 292 -4.63 2.49 -24.97
CA ASP A 292 -5.39 3.45 -25.78
C ASP A 292 -5.44 4.84 -25.12
N GLU A 293 -4.74 5.80 -25.71
CA GLU A 293 -4.65 7.17 -25.20
C GLU A 293 -5.99 7.94 -25.28
N THR A 294 -6.94 7.49 -26.12
CA THR A 294 -8.28 8.08 -26.16
C THR A 294 -9.11 7.75 -24.91
N LYS A 295 -8.69 6.75 -24.13
CA LYS A 295 -9.33 6.27 -22.89
C LYS A 295 -8.63 6.69 -21.60
N ARG A 296 -7.63 7.58 -21.68
CA ARG A 296 -6.88 8.09 -20.52
C ARG A 296 -7.77 8.62 -19.40
N ASP A 297 -8.83 9.36 -19.73
CA ASP A 297 -9.77 9.92 -18.75
C ASP A 297 -10.67 8.84 -18.10
N GLU A 298 -10.86 7.71 -18.78
CA GLU A 298 -11.50 6.52 -18.19
C GLU A 298 -10.57 5.90 -17.13
N LEU A 299 -9.26 5.74 -17.39
CA LEU A 299 -8.29 5.24 -16.41
C LEU A 299 -8.18 6.11 -15.16
N ILE A 300 -8.31 7.43 -15.30
CA ILE A 300 -8.31 8.36 -14.16
C ILE A 300 -9.56 8.13 -13.27
N THR A 301 -10.65 7.58 -13.83
CA THR A 301 -11.97 7.43 -13.15
C THR A 301 -12.50 6.00 -13.04
N ASP A 302 -11.73 4.98 -13.45
CA ASP A 302 -12.05 3.54 -13.33
C ASP A 302 -12.38 3.13 -11.87
N THR A 303 -13.14 2.04 -11.68
CA THR A 303 -13.55 1.58 -10.34
C THR A 303 -13.22 0.10 -10.06
N TRP A 304 -12.55 -0.58 -10.99
CA TRP A 304 -12.00 -1.92 -10.78
C TRP A 304 -10.70 -2.11 -11.60
N GLY A 305 -9.84 -3.06 -11.24
CA GLY A 305 -8.59 -3.41 -11.93
C GLY A 305 -8.22 -4.90 -11.82
N PRO A 306 -7.50 -5.52 -12.79
CA PRO A 306 -6.85 -6.81 -12.58
C PRO A 306 -5.63 -6.71 -11.65
N ASP A 307 -5.09 -5.50 -11.53
CA ASP A 307 -3.94 -5.06 -10.75
C ASP A 307 -4.34 -4.64 -9.33
N ASP A 308 -5.11 -3.55 -9.22
CA ASP A 308 -5.48 -2.91 -7.96
C ASP A 308 -6.79 -3.47 -7.37
N GLN A 309 -7.51 -4.31 -8.12
CA GLN A 309 -8.88 -4.75 -7.81
C GLN A 309 -9.81 -3.60 -7.48
N ARG A 310 -10.30 -3.40 -6.25
CA ARG A 310 -11.18 -2.25 -5.93
C ARG A 310 -10.42 -1.01 -5.46
N HIS A 311 -9.10 -1.11 -5.24
CA HIS A 311 -8.28 0.06 -4.93
C HIS A 311 -8.35 1.10 -6.05
N ARG A 312 -8.57 2.36 -5.66
CA ARG A 312 -8.56 3.50 -6.58
C ARG A 312 -7.16 4.11 -6.69
N CYS A 313 -6.35 3.97 -5.64
CA CYS A 313 -5.12 4.74 -5.45
C CYS A 313 -3.84 3.89 -5.29
N GLY A 314 -3.75 2.77 -6.00
CA GLY A 314 -2.55 1.92 -6.06
C GLY A 314 -1.37 2.50 -6.84
N ALA A 315 -0.52 1.62 -7.35
CA ALA A 315 0.75 1.98 -7.96
C ALA A 315 0.55 2.88 -9.19
N PHE A 316 1.36 3.94 -9.32
CA PHE A 316 1.27 4.98 -10.37
C PHE A 316 -0.07 5.74 -10.45
N ARG A 317 -1.06 5.40 -9.62
CA ARG A 317 -2.38 6.08 -9.54
C ARG A 317 -2.29 7.39 -8.73
N ASP A 318 -1.28 8.23 -9.01
CA ASP A 318 -1.00 9.47 -8.26
C ASP A 318 -1.93 10.63 -8.60
N ASN A 319 -2.41 10.72 -9.84
CA ASN A 319 -3.18 11.85 -10.36
C ASN A 319 -4.70 11.56 -10.42
N ARG A 320 -5.19 10.60 -9.61
CA ARG A 320 -6.58 10.12 -9.68
C ARG A 320 -7.61 11.17 -9.29
N ILE A 321 -8.77 11.07 -9.91
CA ILE A 321 -10.01 11.71 -9.45
C ILE A 321 -10.84 10.62 -8.78
N VAL A 322 -11.00 10.72 -7.46
CA VAL A 322 -11.74 9.77 -6.64
C VAL A 322 -12.87 10.52 -5.94
N PRO A 323 -14.10 10.51 -6.47
CA PRO A 323 -15.23 11.21 -5.84
C PRO A 323 -15.48 10.78 -4.39
N TYR A 324 -16.07 11.68 -3.61
CA TYR A 324 -16.61 11.32 -2.30
C TYR A 324 -17.86 10.46 -2.48
N GLU A 325 -17.88 9.32 -1.80
CA GLU A 325 -18.85 8.25 -1.96
C GLU A 325 -19.29 7.75 -0.57
N GLY A 326 -20.52 7.29 -0.43
CA GLY A 326 -21.00 6.66 0.81
C GLY A 326 -21.61 7.61 1.84
N VAL A 327 -21.44 7.29 3.13
CA VAL A 327 -21.99 8.04 4.28
C VAL A 327 -21.02 9.10 4.78
N LEU A 328 -21.52 10.29 5.12
CA LEU A 328 -20.73 11.40 5.66
C LEU A 328 -20.48 11.20 7.16
N VAL A 329 -19.23 11.31 7.61
CA VAL A 329 -18.81 10.95 8.98
C VAL A 329 -19.43 11.85 10.05
N SER A 330 -19.61 13.15 9.79
CA SER A 330 -20.36 14.05 10.68
C SER A 330 -21.86 13.69 10.84
N SER A 331 -22.42 12.83 9.97
CA SER A 331 -23.79 12.28 10.12
C SER A 331 -23.84 10.94 10.87
N LEU A 332 -22.70 10.46 11.35
CA LEU A 332 -22.58 9.29 12.21
C LEU A 332 -22.61 9.70 13.70
N ASP A 333 -22.99 8.77 14.59
CA ASP A 333 -22.91 9.02 16.04
C ASP A 333 -21.46 9.04 16.56
N PHE A 334 -21.24 9.50 17.80
CA PHE A 334 -19.89 9.63 18.36
C PHE A 334 -19.11 8.31 18.46
N SER A 335 -19.76 7.17 18.69
CA SER A 335 -19.09 5.87 18.72
C SER A 335 -18.75 5.36 17.32
N GLN A 336 -19.60 5.64 16.33
CA GLN A 336 -19.30 5.43 14.91
C GLN A 336 -18.14 6.34 14.44
N GLN A 337 -18.09 7.59 14.88
CA GLN A 337 -17.01 8.54 14.61
C GLN A 337 -15.68 8.13 15.25
N ASP A 338 -15.69 7.63 16.50
CA ASP A 338 -14.48 7.12 17.15
C ASP A 338 -13.99 5.79 16.51
N LEU A 339 -14.89 4.99 15.91
CA LEU A 339 -14.49 3.87 15.04
C LEU A 339 -13.79 4.35 13.75
N VAL A 340 -14.24 5.45 13.13
CA VAL A 340 -13.53 6.07 11.99
C VAL A 340 -12.11 6.49 12.39
N LEU A 341 -11.93 7.15 13.55
CA LEU A 341 -10.60 7.49 14.05
C LEU A 341 -9.76 6.24 14.35
N SER A 342 -10.37 5.20 14.92
CA SER A 342 -9.68 3.93 15.21
C SER A 342 -9.16 3.24 13.94
N ILE A 343 -9.92 3.30 12.84
CA ILE A 343 -9.47 2.82 11.52
C ILE A 343 -8.30 3.69 11.03
N CYS A 344 -8.45 5.02 11.04
CA CYS A 344 -7.37 5.92 10.62
C CYS A 344 -6.09 5.74 11.45
N GLU A 345 -6.15 5.47 12.76
CA GLU A 345 -4.94 5.21 13.55
C GLU A 345 -4.22 3.93 13.11
N GLU A 346 -4.95 2.84 12.84
CA GLU A 346 -4.36 1.57 12.42
C GLU A 346 -3.65 1.69 11.06
N PHE A 347 -4.24 2.47 10.15
CA PHE A 347 -3.63 2.79 8.87
C PHE A 347 -2.40 3.70 9.02
N LEU A 348 -2.44 4.65 9.94
CA LEU A 348 -1.34 5.58 10.21
C LEU A 348 -0.23 5.00 11.10
N LEU A 349 -0.26 3.72 11.48
CA LEU A 349 0.71 3.12 12.42
C LEU A 349 2.18 3.37 12.08
N TYR A 350 2.54 3.49 10.80
CA TYR A 350 3.90 3.85 10.39
C TYR A 350 4.41 5.16 11.01
N HIS A 351 3.54 6.17 11.18
CA HIS A 351 3.91 7.48 11.69
C HIS A 351 4.33 7.44 13.18
N PRO A 352 5.43 8.12 13.57
CA PRO A 352 5.80 8.37 14.97
C PRO A 352 4.64 9.02 15.75
N SER A 353 4.53 8.70 17.04
CA SER A 353 3.29 8.89 17.81
C SER A 353 2.75 10.32 17.83
N LYS A 354 3.61 11.36 17.95
CA LYS A 354 3.18 12.78 17.90
C LYS A 354 2.65 13.17 16.52
N ALA A 355 3.34 12.78 15.44
CA ALA A 355 2.88 13.02 14.07
C ALA A 355 1.56 12.26 13.79
N ARG A 356 1.44 11.01 14.26
CA ARG A 356 0.20 10.22 14.17
C ARG A 356 -0.98 10.91 14.87
N GLN A 357 -0.77 11.43 16.08
CA GLN A 357 -1.78 12.19 16.83
C GLN A 357 -2.19 13.47 16.09
N LEU A 358 -1.23 14.29 15.66
CA LEU A 358 -1.49 15.53 14.90
C LEU A 358 -2.19 15.28 13.56
N LYS A 359 -1.98 14.10 12.95
CA LYS A 359 -2.69 13.67 11.74
C LYS A 359 -4.12 13.24 12.05
N LEU A 360 -4.36 12.51 13.14
CA LEU A 360 -5.71 12.14 13.60
C LEU A 360 -6.54 13.36 14.00
N GLU A 361 -5.93 14.37 14.62
CA GLU A 361 -6.56 15.66 14.90
C GLU A 361 -6.95 16.39 13.61
N GLN A 362 -6.05 16.46 12.62
CA GLN A 362 -6.36 17.01 11.29
C GLN A 362 -7.54 16.28 10.63
N ILE A 363 -7.58 14.94 10.72
CA ILE A 363 -8.67 14.12 10.17
C ILE A 363 -10.01 14.40 10.88
N LYS A 364 -9.99 14.52 12.21
CA LYS A 364 -11.20 14.82 13.02
C LYS A 364 -11.78 16.21 12.69
N GLN A 365 -10.93 17.20 12.43
CA GLN A 365 -11.34 18.55 12.02
C GLN A 365 -12.09 18.55 10.67
N HIS A 366 -11.87 17.56 9.81
CA HIS A 366 -12.49 17.48 8.48
C HIS A 366 -13.73 16.57 8.41
N PHE A 367 -14.31 16.14 9.54
CA PHE A 367 -15.48 15.24 9.56
C PHE A 367 -16.75 15.77 8.85
N GLU A 368 -16.85 17.08 8.62
CA GLU A 368 -17.90 17.69 7.77
C GLU A 368 -17.71 17.39 6.25
N GLU A 369 -16.52 16.90 5.86
CA GLU A 369 -16.17 16.51 4.49
C GLU A 369 -15.47 15.13 4.41
N THR A 370 -15.50 14.33 5.49
CA THR A 370 -15.00 12.94 5.50
C THR A 370 -16.14 11.96 5.21
N TYR A 371 -15.92 11.02 4.30
CA TYR A 371 -16.89 10.02 3.85
C TYR A 371 -16.38 8.59 4.05
N PHE A 372 -17.30 7.65 4.26
CA PHE A 372 -17.07 6.21 4.35
C PHE A 372 -17.93 5.44 3.34
N CYS A 373 -17.31 4.63 2.48
CA CYS A 373 -18.02 3.74 1.56
C CYS A 373 -17.52 2.28 1.65
N TRP A 374 -18.36 1.37 1.17
CA TRP A 374 -18.23 -0.08 1.28
C TRP A 374 -18.56 -0.76 -0.05
N ILE A 375 -17.87 -1.86 -0.35
CA ILE A 375 -18.13 -2.71 -1.52
C ILE A 375 -18.18 -4.17 -1.05
N GLY A 376 -19.13 -4.93 -1.58
CA GLY A 376 -19.27 -6.37 -1.31
C GLY A 376 -20.19 -6.69 -0.14
N GLY A 377 -20.09 -7.92 0.36
CA GLY A 377 -20.87 -8.42 1.50
C GLY A 377 -20.40 -7.83 2.83
N PHE A 378 -21.05 -8.20 3.93
CA PHE A 378 -20.68 -7.75 5.29
C PHE A 378 -21.01 -8.77 6.40
N GLY A 379 -21.30 -10.02 6.08
CA GLY A 379 -21.32 -11.14 7.02
C GLY A 379 -19.94 -11.47 7.63
N GLU A 380 -19.92 -12.39 8.60
CA GLU A 380 -18.70 -12.78 9.33
C GLU A 380 -17.63 -13.40 8.41
N ASP A 381 -18.03 -14.08 7.34
CA ASP A 381 -17.14 -14.70 6.33
C ASP A 381 -16.99 -13.89 5.02
N ASP A 382 -17.82 -12.87 4.78
CA ASP A 382 -17.88 -12.16 3.49
C ASP A 382 -16.62 -11.36 3.16
N ALA A 383 -16.10 -11.49 1.93
CA ALA A 383 -15.10 -10.57 1.40
C ALA A 383 -15.71 -9.19 1.10
N PHE A 384 -14.93 -8.14 1.39
CA PHE A 384 -15.33 -6.74 1.29
C PHE A 384 -14.16 -5.80 0.98
N TYR A 385 -14.48 -4.61 0.48
CA TYR A 385 -13.61 -3.42 0.44
C TYR A 385 -14.28 -2.28 1.22
N PHE A 386 -13.46 -1.37 1.77
CA PHE A 386 -13.94 -0.08 2.25
C PHE A 386 -12.96 1.06 1.96
N ARG A 387 -13.46 2.29 1.92
CA ARG A 387 -12.66 3.51 1.84
C ARG A 387 -13.14 4.54 2.85
N ILE A 388 -12.21 5.21 3.52
CA ILE A 388 -12.47 6.47 4.25
C ILE A 388 -11.70 7.57 3.52
N GLN A 389 -12.38 8.65 3.17
CA GLN A 389 -11.81 9.70 2.32
C GLN A 389 -12.26 11.10 2.77
N SER A 390 -11.34 12.06 2.75
CA SER A 390 -11.55 13.46 3.15
C SER A 390 -10.67 14.37 2.27
N PRO A 391 -10.51 15.68 2.59
CA PRO A 391 -9.50 16.52 1.95
C PRO A 391 -8.07 16.18 2.36
N VAL A 392 -7.87 15.56 3.54
CA VAL A 392 -6.57 15.42 4.21
C VAL A 392 -6.09 13.99 4.44
N ILE A 393 -6.94 12.99 4.18
CA ILE A 393 -6.61 11.57 4.21
C ILE A 393 -7.48 10.80 3.21
N LEU A 394 -6.91 9.76 2.61
CA LEU A 394 -7.61 8.70 1.91
C LEU A 394 -6.99 7.37 2.38
N VAL A 395 -7.81 6.47 2.91
CA VAL A 395 -7.42 5.10 3.26
C VAL A 395 -8.35 4.09 2.62
N GLU A 396 -7.78 3.03 2.04
CA GLU A 396 -8.50 1.96 1.36
C GLU A 396 -8.11 0.60 1.95
N PHE A 397 -9.09 -0.30 2.06
CA PHE A 397 -8.92 -1.69 2.44
C PHE A 397 -9.59 -2.56 1.38
N ASP A 398 -8.92 -3.62 0.92
CA ASP A 398 -9.51 -4.59 0.00
C ASP A 398 -9.12 -6.04 0.32
N HIS A 399 -10.06 -6.95 0.14
CA HIS A 399 -9.82 -8.38 0.02
C HIS A 399 -9.62 -8.74 -1.46
N HIS A 400 -8.51 -9.37 -1.81
CA HIS A 400 -8.14 -9.66 -3.20
C HIS A 400 -8.38 -11.13 -3.57
N SER A 401 -8.58 -11.39 -4.87
CA SER A 401 -8.41 -12.75 -5.43
C SER A 401 -6.94 -13.16 -5.41
N GLY A 402 -6.65 -14.46 -5.51
CA GLY A 402 -5.29 -14.97 -5.49
C GLY A 402 -4.45 -14.55 -6.71
N VAL A 403 -3.14 -14.38 -6.51
CA VAL A 403 -2.13 -14.07 -7.55
C VAL A 403 -1.09 -15.18 -7.60
N PHE A 404 -0.57 -15.59 -6.44
CA PHE A 404 0.15 -16.84 -6.26
C PHE A 404 -0.76 -17.96 -5.77
N LEU A 405 -1.80 -17.65 -4.98
CA LEU A 405 -2.87 -18.59 -4.64
C LEU A 405 -3.91 -18.70 -5.77
N THR A 406 -4.71 -19.77 -5.75
CA THR A 406 -5.59 -20.17 -6.86
C THR A 406 -7.05 -19.72 -6.74
N ASN A 407 -7.44 -19.02 -5.66
CA ASN A 407 -8.80 -18.53 -5.51
C ASN A 407 -9.11 -17.41 -6.53
N LYS A 408 -10.08 -17.65 -7.41
CA LYS A 408 -10.53 -16.67 -8.40
C LYS A 408 -11.34 -15.52 -7.78
N GLU A 409 -12.02 -15.80 -6.67
CA GLU A 409 -12.79 -14.81 -5.92
C GLU A 409 -11.98 -14.21 -4.77
N PRO A 410 -12.26 -12.94 -4.39
CA PRO A 410 -11.77 -12.30 -3.17
C PRO A 410 -11.91 -13.12 -1.89
N ALA A 411 -10.86 -13.17 -1.07
CA ALA A 411 -10.82 -13.99 0.15
C ALA A 411 -10.11 -13.32 1.33
N LYS A 412 -10.51 -13.69 2.56
CA LYS A 412 -10.02 -13.07 3.83
C LYS A 412 -8.55 -13.32 4.20
N TYR A 413 -7.81 -14.02 3.35
CA TYR A 413 -6.38 -14.27 3.52
C TYR A 413 -5.51 -13.56 2.47
N HIS A 414 -6.08 -12.95 1.43
CA HIS A 414 -5.35 -12.00 0.58
C HIS A 414 -5.92 -10.60 0.84
N THR A 415 -5.12 -9.72 1.44
CA THR A 415 -5.58 -8.41 1.92
C THR A 415 -4.61 -7.33 1.50
N HIS A 416 -5.10 -6.24 0.93
CA HIS A 416 -4.34 -5.04 0.57
C HIS A 416 -4.88 -3.83 1.34
N THR A 417 -3.99 -2.89 1.68
CA THR A 417 -4.31 -1.63 2.36
C THR A 417 -3.46 -0.49 1.82
N ILE A 418 -4.05 0.69 1.68
CA ILE A 418 -3.38 1.90 1.16
C ILE A 418 -3.65 3.11 2.07
N VAL A 419 -2.62 3.93 2.27
CA VAL A 419 -2.73 5.31 2.76
C VAL A 419 -2.26 6.29 1.69
N ARG A 420 -3.06 7.32 1.43
CA ARG A 420 -2.69 8.50 0.62
C ARG A 420 -3.07 9.78 1.36
N THR A 421 -2.38 10.87 1.05
CA THR A 421 -2.75 12.23 1.44
C THR A 421 -3.18 12.99 0.18
N PRO A 422 -4.49 13.22 -0.05
CA PRO A 422 -5.01 13.97 -1.20
C PRO A 422 -4.52 15.42 -1.27
N ASN A 423 -4.92 16.13 -2.34
CA ASN A 423 -4.61 17.55 -2.56
C ASN A 423 -3.10 17.84 -2.51
N ALA A 424 -2.33 17.08 -3.30
CA ALA A 424 -0.86 17.14 -3.35
C ALA A 424 -0.14 16.86 -2.02
N GLY A 425 -0.78 16.23 -1.03
CA GLY A 425 -0.13 15.93 0.25
C GLY A 425 0.88 14.79 0.22
N ASP A 426 0.70 13.78 -0.65
CA ASP A 426 1.68 12.69 -0.84
C ASP A 426 3.08 13.24 -1.18
N TYR A 427 4.11 12.49 -0.78
CA TYR A 427 5.52 12.85 -0.92
C TYR A 427 5.88 14.21 -0.26
N GLY A 428 4.98 14.79 0.53
CA GLY A 428 5.07 16.14 1.09
C GLY A 428 4.92 17.27 0.06
N GLN A 429 4.42 17.02 -1.16
CA GLN A 429 4.45 18.00 -2.26
C GLN A 429 3.75 19.34 -1.92
N ALA A 430 2.70 19.34 -1.11
CA ALA A 430 2.02 20.55 -0.64
C ALA A 430 2.88 21.47 0.24
N ILE A 431 3.95 20.95 0.86
CA ILE A 431 4.90 21.71 1.70
C ILE A 431 6.30 21.85 1.07
N ARG A 432 6.44 21.48 -0.22
CA ARG A 432 7.67 21.63 -1.01
C ARG A 432 7.73 22.96 -1.75
N GLU A 433 8.86 23.64 -1.65
CA GLU A 433 9.12 24.97 -2.20
C GLU A 433 10.06 24.91 -3.41
N GLY A 434 9.82 25.77 -4.41
CA GLY A 434 10.74 25.99 -5.53
C GLY A 434 11.22 24.69 -6.21
N ASN A 435 12.52 24.41 -6.11
CA ASN A 435 13.17 23.25 -6.71
C ASN A 435 13.06 21.95 -5.90
N GLU A 436 12.44 21.96 -4.72
CA GLU A 436 12.15 20.74 -3.94
C GLU A 436 11.07 19.87 -4.61
N ARG A 437 10.20 20.50 -5.42
CA ARG A 437 8.94 19.91 -5.89
C ARG A 437 9.10 18.90 -7.03
N LEU A 438 8.27 17.85 -7.03
CA LEU A 438 8.29 16.75 -8.00
C LEU A 438 7.89 17.16 -9.44
N ASP A 439 7.22 18.30 -9.60
CA ASP A 439 6.82 18.92 -10.87
C ASP A 439 7.86 19.93 -11.39
N PHE A 440 8.98 20.12 -10.70
CA PHE A 440 10.03 21.07 -11.07
C PHE A 440 10.89 20.58 -12.25
N ILE A 441 10.32 20.67 -13.46
CA ILE A 441 11.07 20.52 -14.71
C ILE A 441 12.09 21.65 -14.82
N ILE A 442 13.35 21.36 -14.50
CA ILE A 442 14.46 22.22 -14.92
C ILE A 442 14.47 22.20 -16.46
N ALA A 443 14.34 23.36 -17.10
CA ALA A 443 14.38 23.52 -18.56
C ALA A 443 15.79 23.33 -19.16
N LEU A 444 16.62 22.46 -18.56
CA LEU A 444 17.96 22.09 -19.00
C LEU A 444 17.96 20.64 -19.47
N ARG A 445 17.78 20.46 -20.80
CA ARG A 445 18.25 19.25 -21.52
C ARG A 445 19.79 19.22 -21.57
N LEU A 446 20.46 19.21 -20.42
CA LEU A 446 21.92 19.19 -20.29
C LEU A 446 22.41 18.29 -19.15
N SER A 447 22.06 17.00 -19.25
CA SER A 447 22.96 15.89 -18.92
C SER A 447 22.32 14.58 -19.39
N PRO A 448 23.01 13.74 -20.19
CA PRO A 448 22.62 12.36 -20.32
C PRO A 448 22.99 11.65 -19.00
N VAL A 449 22.00 11.42 -18.14
CA VAL A 449 22.10 10.29 -17.22
C VAL A 449 22.17 9.06 -18.12
N ASN A 450 23.31 8.39 -18.15
CA ASN A 450 23.42 7.10 -18.82
C ASN A 450 22.51 6.14 -18.06
N HIS A 451 21.32 5.87 -18.60
CA HIS A 451 20.64 4.63 -18.24
C HIS A 451 21.65 3.49 -18.44
N PRO A 452 21.88 2.61 -17.44
CA PRO A 452 22.65 1.41 -17.68
C PRO A 452 21.98 0.68 -18.84
N PRO A 453 22.71 0.36 -19.93
CA PRO A 453 22.09 -0.18 -21.11
C PRO A 453 21.37 -1.47 -20.74
N GLN A 454 20.08 -1.55 -21.05
CA GLN A 454 19.39 -2.83 -21.11
C GLN A 454 20.25 -3.79 -21.93
N PRO A 455 20.64 -4.96 -21.39
CA PRO A 455 21.62 -5.81 -22.05
C PRO A 455 21.06 -6.31 -23.37
N SER A 456 21.54 -5.75 -24.47
CA SER A 456 21.16 -6.17 -25.83
C SER A 456 21.45 -7.66 -26.00
N SER A 457 20.46 -8.42 -26.49
CA SER A 457 20.42 -9.88 -26.54
C SER A 457 21.46 -10.57 -27.44
N ASP A 458 22.52 -9.88 -27.83
CA ASP A 458 23.58 -10.32 -28.74
C ASP A 458 24.97 -10.09 -28.13
N ARG A 459 25.42 -11.03 -27.27
CA ARG A 459 26.83 -11.51 -27.12
C ARG A 459 27.04 -12.34 -25.83
N TYR A 460 26.61 -13.60 -25.86
CA TYR A 460 27.20 -14.65 -25.01
C TYR A 460 27.56 -15.87 -25.85
N ILE A 461 28.69 -15.77 -26.57
CA ILE A 461 29.32 -16.90 -27.27
C ILE A 461 30.79 -16.98 -26.84
N ASN A 462 31.12 -18.10 -26.18
CA ASN A 462 32.45 -18.65 -25.92
C ASN A 462 33.49 -17.80 -25.17
N MET A 463 33.71 -18.16 -23.90
CA MET A 463 35.07 -18.27 -23.34
C MET A 463 35.45 -19.77 -23.24
N PRO A 464 36.71 -20.17 -23.46
CA PRO A 464 37.03 -21.53 -23.90
C PRO A 464 37.33 -22.55 -22.78
N SER A 465 36.94 -23.80 -23.01
CA SER A 465 37.43 -24.97 -22.27
C SER A 465 38.80 -25.45 -22.78
N THR A 466 39.64 -25.96 -21.89
CA THR A 466 41.03 -26.37 -22.19
C THR A 466 41.17 -27.79 -22.74
N THR A 467 41.79 -27.95 -23.91
CA THR A 467 42.53 -29.17 -24.33
C THR A 467 43.53 -28.87 -25.44
N ASN A 468 44.59 -29.68 -25.56
CA ASN A 468 45.52 -29.72 -26.70
C ASN A 468 44.77 -30.19 -27.98
N ASP A 469 45.23 -30.05 -29.22
CA ASP A 469 46.61 -30.16 -29.72
C ASP A 469 46.74 -29.60 -31.17
N LYS A 470 47.94 -29.11 -31.55
CA LYS A 470 48.61 -29.13 -32.89
C LYS A 470 47.92 -28.77 -34.25
N ILE A 471 48.73 -28.05 -35.07
CA ILE A 471 48.85 -28.09 -36.56
C ILE A 471 47.69 -27.44 -37.35
N ASP A 472 47.81 -26.59 -38.38
CA ASP A 472 48.83 -25.79 -39.09
C ASP A 472 48.09 -25.17 -40.32
N SER A 473 48.68 -24.17 -40.98
CA SER A 473 48.49 -23.81 -42.41
C SER A 473 47.19 -23.08 -42.88
N SER A 474 47.43 -21.96 -43.59
CA SER A 474 46.87 -21.50 -44.90
C SER A 474 45.42 -21.84 -45.35
N SER A 475 44.69 -20.99 -46.10
CA SER A 475 44.90 -19.62 -46.63
C SER A 475 43.72 -19.19 -47.53
N VAL A 476 43.57 -17.87 -47.79
CA VAL A 476 43.10 -17.29 -49.08
C VAL A 476 41.69 -17.67 -49.60
N SER A 477 40.75 -16.71 -49.45
CA SER A 477 39.84 -16.09 -50.46
C SER A 477 39.00 -16.98 -51.45
N ASP A 478 38.03 -16.49 -52.24
CA ASP A 478 37.70 -15.13 -52.69
C ASP A 478 36.22 -14.98 -53.21
N LEU A 479 35.87 -13.77 -53.66
CA LEU A 479 34.83 -13.43 -54.66
C LEU A 479 33.30 -13.51 -54.36
N HIS A 480 32.75 -12.29 -54.22
CA HIS A 480 31.48 -11.72 -54.76
C HIS A 480 31.02 -12.16 -56.19
N PRO A 481 29.86 -11.71 -56.75
CA PRO A 481 28.75 -10.89 -56.20
C PRO A 481 27.29 -11.30 -56.63
N SER A 482 26.29 -10.48 -56.21
CA SER A 482 25.05 -10.08 -56.96
C SER A 482 23.93 -11.11 -57.28
N SER A 483 22.64 -10.75 -57.43
CA SER A 483 21.81 -9.57 -56.99
C SER A 483 20.32 -9.75 -57.42
N ILE A 484 19.45 -8.80 -57.06
CA ILE A 484 18.10 -8.50 -57.62
C ILE A 484 16.91 -9.22 -56.94
N SER A 485 15.73 -8.58 -57.05
CA SER A 485 14.60 -8.56 -56.10
C SER A 485 13.23 -8.72 -56.77
N SER A 486 12.25 -9.29 -56.03
CA SER A 486 10.81 -8.87 -56.02
C SER A 486 10.01 -9.01 -57.36
N PRO A 487 8.68 -8.73 -57.44
CA PRO A 487 7.71 -8.19 -56.45
C PRO A 487 6.39 -9.02 -56.27
N ALA A 488 5.32 -8.38 -55.77
CA ALA A 488 4.06 -8.99 -55.27
C ALA A 488 2.79 -8.64 -56.08
N SER A 489 1.62 -9.24 -55.77
CA SER A 489 0.28 -8.65 -56.03
C SER A 489 -0.95 -9.34 -55.36
N MET A 490 -1.90 -8.53 -54.86
CA MET A 490 -3.40 -8.62 -54.83
C MET A 490 -4.26 -9.80 -54.28
N MET A 491 -5.27 -9.40 -53.46
CA MET A 491 -6.73 -9.81 -53.43
C MET A 491 -7.13 -11.30 -53.21
N SER A 492 -8.35 -11.70 -52.78
CA SER A 492 -9.60 -11.13 -52.18
C SER A 492 -10.35 -12.30 -51.44
N GLU A 493 -11.35 -12.15 -50.55
CA GLU A 493 -12.81 -11.88 -50.73
C GLU A 493 -13.53 -11.97 -49.34
N GLU A 494 -14.84 -11.67 -49.27
CA GLU A 494 -15.72 -11.91 -48.10
C GLU A 494 -16.61 -13.16 -48.28
N VAL A 495 -17.18 -13.73 -47.19
CA VAL A 495 -18.59 -14.21 -47.10
C VAL A 495 -18.93 -14.70 -45.67
N ASP A 496 -20.20 -14.58 -45.28
CA ASP A 496 -20.81 -14.86 -43.96
C ASP A 496 -21.35 -16.31 -43.78
N SER A 497 -21.43 -16.81 -42.53
CA SER A 497 -22.55 -17.63 -42.00
C SER A 497 -22.29 -18.23 -40.58
N SER A 498 -23.37 -18.65 -39.91
CA SER A 498 -23.45 -19.28 -38.57
C SER A 498 -24.76 -20.09 -38.47
N PRO A 499 -25.05 -20.88 -37.40
CA PRO A 499 -24.20 -21.68 -36.49
C PRO A 499 -24.70 -23.16 -36.31
N GLY A 500 -23.99 -23.98 -35.53
CA GLY A 500 -24.42 -25.32 -35.05
C GLY A 500 -23.22 -26.14 -34.50
N SER A 501 -23.35 -27.15 -33.64
CA SER A 501 -24.51 -27.76 -32.96
C SER A 501 -24.10 -28.37 -31.60
N GLU A 502 -25.07 -28.85 -30.81
CA GLU A 502 -24.86 -29.60 -29.55
C GLU A 502 -24.25 -31.00 -29.79
N GLU A 503 -23.57 -31.56 -28.78
CA GLU A 503 -23.56 -33.01 -28.53
C GLU A 503 -23.30 -33.31 -27.03
N SER A 504 -23.71 -34.49 -26.54
CA SER A 504 -24.00 -34.70 -25.11
C SER A 504 -23.65 -36.08 -24.54
N GLU A 505 -22.88 -36.09 -23.45
CA GLU A 505 -22.80 -37.16 -22.42
C GLU A 505 -22.36 -38.58 -22.93
N PRO A 506 -22.20 -39.67 -22.12
CA PRO A 506 -22.90 -40.03 -20.87
C PRO A 506 -22.03 -40.37 -19.64
N ALA A 507 -22.67 -40.30 -18.47
CA ALA A 507 -22.18 -40.95 -17.25
C ALA A 507 -22.43 -42.48 -17.24
N GLN A 508 -21.63 -43.23 -16.44
CA GLN A 508 -21.98 -44.58 -15.98
C GLN A 508 -21.75 -44.75 -14.48
N THR A 509 -22.58 -45.58 -13.85
CA THR A 509 -22.68 -45.73 -12.39
C THR A 509 -22.52 -47.19 -11.97
N MET A 510 -21.70 -47.49 -10.97
CA MET A 510 -21.90 -48.65 -10.08
C MET A 510 -21.18 -48.48 -8.73
N ALA A 511 -21.46 -49.35 -7.75
CA ALA A 511 -21.34 -48.98 -6.34
C ALA A 511 -21.06 -50.13 -5.35
N LEU A 512 -20.58 -49.72 -4.16
CA LEU A 512 -20.84 -50.28 -2.81
C LEU A 512 -20.06 -51.53 -2.27
N ILE A 513 -19.20 -51.22 -1.26
CA ILE A 513 -18.85 -51.96 0.00
C ILE A 513 -17.94 -53.24 -0.06
N PRO A 514 -17.40 -53.77 1.08
CA PRO A 514 -15.94 -53.72 1.29
C PRO A 514 -15.28 -55.07 1.66
N TYR A 515 -13.99 -55.06 2.01
CA TYR A 515 -13.41 -56.08 2.91
C TYR A 515 -12.26 -55.53 3.77
N ALA A 516 -11.91 -56.21 4.86
CA ALA A 516 -10.86 -55.79 5.79
C ALA A 516 -10.02 -56.96 6.33
N ALA A 517 -8.70 -56.77 6.33
CA ALA A 517 -7.69 -57.49 7.12
C ALA A 517 -6.36 -56.70 6.99
N ALA A 518 -5.37 -56.68 7.89
CA ALA A 518 -5.19 -56.96 9.32
C ALA A 518 -3.72 -57.42 9.50
N GLN A 519 -2.89 -56.54 10.07
CA GLN A 519 -1.64 -56.82 10.83
C GLN A 519 -0.52 -57.70 10.23
N SER A 520 0.68 -57.14 10.20
CA SER A 520 1.86 -57.79 10.82
C SER A 520 2.74 -56.71 11.47
N THR A 521 3.71 -57.11 12.30
CA THR A 521 4.39 -56.23 13.27
C THR A 521 5.90 -56.43 13.33
N SER A 522 6.66 -55.37 13.59
CA SER A 522 8.04 -55.46 14.11
C SER A 522 8.37 -54.30 15.05
N ASN A 523 8.78 -54.63 16.28
CA ASN A 523 9.31 -53.67 17.26
C ASN A 523 10.85 -53.70 17.25
N VAL A 524 11.47 -52.53 17.40
CA VAL A 524 12.82 -52.36 17.98
C VAL A 524 12.77 -51.10 18.86
N ALA A 525 13.51 -51.05 19.96
CA ALA A 525 13.37 -50.01 20.99
C ALA A 525 14.72 -49.59 21.63
N TYR A 526 14.71 -48.43 22.30
CA TYR A 526 15.82 -47.76 23.02
C TYR A 526 16.95 -47.22 22.11
N LEU A 527 17.60 -46.09 22.41
CA LEU A 527 17.93 -45.46 23.71
C LEU A 527 17.73 -43.92 23.73
N GLU A 528 17.63 -43.32 24.92
CA GLU A 528 17.89 -41.89 25.17
C GLU A 528 19.40 -41.61 25.32
N PRO A 529 19.84 -40.35 25.24
CA PRO A 529 20.56 -39.81 26.40
C PRO A 529 20.28 -38.34 26.76
N GLU A 530 20.13 -38.12 28.08
CA GLU A 530 20.64 -37.03 28.95
C GLU A 530 20.62 -35.54 28.54
N SER A 531 20.23 -34.70 29.51
CA SER A 531 20.30 -33.23 29.45
C SER A 531 21.59 -32.68 30.08
N PRO A 532 22.14 -31.55 29.60
CA PRO A 532 23.12 -30.76 30.34
C PRO A 532 22.49 -29.53 31.03
N THR A 533 22.96 -29.22 32.24
CA THR A 533 22.45 -28.12 33.09
C THR A 533 23.07 -26.75 32.79
N LEU A 534 22.27 -25.70 33.04
CA LEU A 534 22.61 -24.30 33.35
C LEU A 534 24.11 -23.90 33.45
N LEU A 535 24.46 -22.84 32.71
CA LEU A 535 25.39 -21.80 33.16
C LEU A 535 24.76 -20.41 32.98
N THR A 536 25.09 -19.46 33.87
CA THR A 536 24.40 -18.17 33.97
C THR A 536 25.36 -16.98 33.91
N SER A 537 25.19 -16.15 32.88
CA SER A 537 25.58 -14.74 32.85
C SER A 537 24.88 -14.06 31.65
N GLY A 538 24.36 -12.83 31.74
CA GLY A 538 24.31 -11.94 32.90
C GLY A 538 24.54 -10.50 32.49
N ASN A 539 23.50 -9.83 31.96
CA ASN A 539 23.34 -8.37 31.90
C ASN A 539 21.95 -8.05 31.32
N VAL A 540 21.04 -7.56 32.16
CA VAL A 540 19.77 -6.95 31.74
C VAL A 540 19.90 -5.45 31.96
N TYR A 541 19.75 -4.66 30.91
CA TYR A 541 19.55 -3.22 31.05
C TYR A 541 18.08 -2.95 31.36
N ASN A 542 17.79 -2.41 32.54
CA ASN A 542 16.49 -1.80 32.81
C ASN A 542 16.36 -0.53 31.95
N VAL A 543 15.15 -0.32 31.43
CA VAL A 543 14.70 0.97 30.92
C VAL A 543 13.40 1.29 31.66
N ASP A 544 13.39 2.39 32.41
CA ASP A 544 12.26 2.77 33.25
C ASP A 544 11.07 3.27 32.41
N VAL A 545 9.85 2.87 32.79
CA VAL A 545 8.60 3.30 32.15
C VAL A 545 7.82 4.23 33.09
N PRO A 546 7.63 5.52 32.76
CA PRO A 546 6.90 6.46 33.61
C PRO A 546 5.39 6.13 33.73
N PRO A 547 4.80 6.14 34.95
CA PRO A 547 3.42 5.69 35.14
C PRO A 547 2.36 6.82 35.12
N TRP A 548 1.24 6.57 34.44
CA TRP A 548 -0.06 7.20 34.75
C TRP A 548 -1.24 6.32 34.28
N ILE A 549 -2.47 6.68 34.68
CA ILE A 549 -3.73 5.93 34.51
C ILE A 549 -3.84 4.65 35.36
N ALA A 550 -4.12 4.82 36.65
CA ALA A 550 -4.81 3.81 37.47
C ALA A 550 -5.63 4.48 38.60
N SER A 551 -6.95 4.54 38.47
CA SER A 551 -7.84 4.95 39.58
C SER A 551 -9.26 4.38 39.46
N ALA A 552 -9.39 3.06 39.60
CA ALA A 552 -10.65 2.38 39.89
C ALA A 552 -10.43 1.38 41.04
N ASN A 553 -11.26 1.45 42.08
CA ASN A 553 -11.03 0.76 43.37
C ASN A 553 -12.39 0.59 44.11
N PRO A 554 -12.56 -0.38 45.03
CA PRO A 554 -12.53 -1.81 44.70
C PRO A 554 -13.64 -2.68 45.34
N ILE A 555 -13.78 -3.91 44.84
CA ILE A 555 -14.03 -5.19 45.56
C ILE A 555 -15.21 -5.28 46.56
N HIS A 556 -16.13 -6.22 46.31
CA HIS A 556 -16.29 -7.39 47.21
C HIS A 556 -17.01 -8.58 46.54
N GLN A 557 -16.60 -9.81 46.90
CA GLN A 557 -17.23 -11.07 46.48
C GLN A 557 -18.13 -11.63 47.60
N HIS A 558 -19.19 -12.36 47.25
CA HIS A 558 -19.51 -13.66 47.87
C HIS A 558 -20.51 -14.48 47.03
N GLN A 559 -20.49 -15.81 47.19
CA GLN A 559 -21.37 -16.77 46.50
C GLN A 559 -22.63 -17.11 47.33
N ALA A 560 -23.78 -17.31 46.66
CA ALA A 560 -24.92 -18.08 47.15
C ALA A 560 -25.82 -18.52 45.96
N THR A 561 -26.75 -19.47 46.17
CA THR A 561 -27.43 -20.22 45.09
C THR A 561 -28.97 -20.13 45.09
N ASN A 562 -29.56 -20.42 43.93
CA ASN A 562 -30.89 -21.02 43.71
C ASN A 562 -32.16 -20.36 44.29
N LYS A 563 -32.99 -19.74 43.41
CA LYS A 563 -34.28 -20.32 42.94
C LYS A 563 -35.11 -19.38 42.03
N PHE A 564 -35.79 -19.97 41.05
CA PHE A 564 -37.00 -19.42 40.40
C PHE A 564 -38.22 -19.58 41.34
N PRO A 565 -39.27 -18.72 41.23
CA PRO A 565 -40.37 -19.01 40.31
C PRO A 565 -40.91 -17.78 39.53
N SER A 566 -41.83 -18.04 38.61
CA SER A 566 -42.51 -17.08 37.73
C SER A 566 -43.81 -16.52 38.31
N SER A 567 -44.20 -15.30 37.93
CA SER A 567 -45.54 -14.95 37.40
C SER A 567 -45.72 -13.43 37.15
N MET A 568 -46.69 -13.12 36.30
CA MET A 568 -47.29 -11.82 35.95
C MET A 568 -48.81 -12.07 35.78
N PRO A 569 -49.72 -11.08 35.63
CA PRO A 569 -49.65 -9.61 35.73
C PRO A 569 -50.79 -9.12 36.72
N PRO A 570 -51.66 -8.09 36.53
CA PRO A 570 -51.62 -6.85 35.72
C PRO A 570 -52.17 -5.53 36.38
N THR A 571 -51.84 -4.39 35.76
CA THR A 571 -52.67 -3.16 35.57
C THR A 571 -53.02 -2.18 36.72
N LEU A 572 -53.41 -0.96 36.28
CA LEU A 572 -53.92 0.24 36.99
C LEU A 572 -52.84 1.10 37.71
N GLY A 573 -52.86 2.45 37.66
CA GLY A 573 -53.78 3.41 37.03
C GLY A 573 -53.12 4.77 36.71
N LEU A 574 -53.90 5.80 36.31
CA LEU A 574 -53.43 7.05 35.69
C LEU A 574 -53.61 8.33 36.56
N SER A 575 -52.71 9.32 36.34
CA SER A 575 -52.94 10.80 36.47
C SER A 575 -53.07 11.42 37.89
N PRO A 576 -53.10 12.77 38.08
CA PRO A 576 -52.43 13.87 37.34
C PRO A 576 -51.82 15.05 38.19
N ALA A 577 -50.77 15.69 37.64
CA ALA A 577 -50.52 17.17 37.55
C ALA A 577 -50.37 18.13 38.79
N GLN A 578 -49.89 19.35 38.47
CA GLN A 578 -49.79 20.62 39.26
C GLN A 578 -48.66 20.77 40.31
N GLN A 579 -48.19 21.98 40.69
CA GLN A 579 -47.69 23.18 39.96
C GLN A 579 -47.10 24.22 40.97
N ALA A 580 -46.34 25.24 40.50
CA ALA A 580 -45.80 26.42 41.23
C ALA A 580 -44.66 26.13 42.27
N ALA A 581 -43.45 26.74 42.24
CA ALA A 581 -42.99 28.16 42.36
C ALA A 581 -42.82 28.61 43.84
N THR A 582 -41.87 29.45 44.29
CA THR A 582 -40.84 30.38 43.70
C THR A 582 -39.45 30.12 44.37
N THR A 583 -38.34 30.91 44.42
CA THR A 583 -37.91 32.32 44.18
C THR A 583 -36.46 32.42 43.64
N GLY A 584 -35.97 33.64 43.33
CA GLY A 584 -34.54 33.98 43.08
C GLY A 584 -33.76 34.42 44.34
N PRO A 585 -32.60 35.15 44.22
CA PRO A 585 -32.51 36.41 43.45
C PRO A 585 -31.27 36.59 42.51
N GLN A 586 -31.19 37.76 41.86
CA GLN A 586 -30.19 38.23 40.89
C GLN A 586 -29.07 39.11 41.50
N PRO A 587 -28.04 39.52 40.70
CA PRO A 587 -27.94 40.95 40.32
C PRO A 587 -27.61 41.23 38.82
N THR A 588 -27.48 42.51 38.44
CA THR A 588 -27.84 43.03 37.09
C THR A 588 -26.79 43.87 36.31
N TYR A 589 -26.71 43.63 35.00
CA TYR A 589 -26.55 44.57 33.84
C TYR A 589 -25.38 45.60 33.65
N ALA A 590 -24.80 45.53 32.43
CA ALA A 590 -24.43 46.64 31.48
C ALA A 590 -23.16 47.52 31.72
N PRO A 591 -22.57 48.16 30.66
CA PRO A 591 -22.56 47.88 29.21
C PRO A 591 -21.14 47.95 28.52
N LEU A 592 -21.12 47.91 27.18
CA LEU A 592 -19.96 47.96 26.25
C LEU A 592 -19.15 49.28 26.23
N PRO A 593 -17.91 49.24 25.68
CA PRO A 593 -17.37 50.30 24.83
C PRO A 593 -17.11 49.85 23.37
N VAL A 594 -17.09 50.81 22.45
CA VAL A 594 -16.72 50.66 21.02
C VAL A 594 -15.27 51.08 20.81
N ILE A 595 -14.56 50.45 19.86
CA ILE A 595 -13.27 50.95 19.35
C ILE A 595 -13.31 51.04 17.82
N THR A 596 -13.17 52.26 17.30
CA THR A 596 -12.92 52.58 15.88
C THR A 596 -11.41 52.64 15.58
N PRO A 597 -10.98 52.44 14.32
CA PRO A 597 -9.57 52.40 13.96
C PRO A 597 -8.91 53.78 14.00
N ILE A 598 -7.61 53.82 14.33
CA ILE A 598 -6.78 55.04 14.26
C ILE A 598 -5.88 54.95 13.02
N HIS A 599 -6.00 55.93 12.14
CA HIS A 599 -4.97 56.30 11.17
C HIS A 599 -4.06 57.37 11.79
N ASN A 600 -2.75 57.32 11.53
CA ASN A 600 -1.99 58.55 11.31
C ASN A 600 -0.69 58.33 10.51
N HIS A 601 -0.26 59.37 9.79
CA HIS A 601 0.94 59.38 8.96
C HIS A 601 2.17 59.99 9.68
N ASN A 602 3.36 59.56 9.25
CA ASN A 602 4.53 60.40 8.83
C ASN A 602 5.65 59.42 8.44
N GLN A 603 6.11 59.26 7.18
CA GLN A 603 6.75 60.21 6.25
C GLN A 603 8.04 60.88 6.74
N GLN A 604 9.19 60.38 6.25
CA GLN A 604 10.21 61.09 5.44
C GLN A 604 11.28 60.06 4.97
N THR A 605 11.43 59.74 3.68
CA THR A 605 12.35 60.32 2.65
C THR A 605 13.84 60.23 3.02
N PHE A 606 14.79 59.79 2.18
CA PHE A 606 14.90 59.67 0.71
C PHE A 606 15.55 58.31 0.30
N GLY A 607 15.53 57.85 -0.97
CA GLY A 607 14.85 58.34 -2.18
C GLY A 607 15.55 57.93 -3.49
N LEU A 608 14.87 58.10 -4.63
CA LEU A 608 15.34 57.96 -6.04
C LEU A 608 15.77 56.54 -6.49
N ALA A 609 15.55 56.10 -7.74
CA ALA A 609 15.17 56.83 -8.97
C ALA A 609 13.90 56.28 -9.65
N SER A 610 13.51 56.88 -10.79
CA SER A 610 12.26 56.62 -11.53
C SER A 610 12.54 56.16 -12.97
N PHE A 611 11.61 55.45 -13.62
CA PHE A 611 10.87 56.00 -14.79
C PHE A 611 9.86 55.01 -15.44
N LEU A 612 8.75 55.59 -15.96
CA LEU A 612 7.92 55.17 -17.12
C LEU A 612 7.30 53.74 -17.13
N HIS A 613 5.97 53.59 -17.02
CA HIS A 613 4.92 53.71 -18.07
C HIS A 613 4.70 52.42 -18.91
N THR A 614 3.48 52.00 -19.30
CA THR A 614 2.11 52.56 -19.15
C THR A 614 1.08 51.43 -18.99
N ASN A 615 -0.10 51.72 -18.43
CA ASN A 615 -1.28 50.84 -18.53
C ASN A 615 -1.78 50.70 -19.98
N LEU A 616 -2.42 49.58 -20.28
CA LEU A 616 -3.49 49.52 -21.29
C LEU A 616 -4.57 48.51 -20.85
N VAL A 617 -5.81 48.99 -20.75
CA VAL A 617 -7.00 48.19 -20.44
C VAL A 617 -7.99 48.38 -21.58
N THR A 618 -8.41 47.27 -22.19
CA THR A 618 -9.60 47.18 -23.04
C THR A 618 -10.19 45.79 -22.89
N ALA A 619 -11.47 45.71 -22.55
CA ALA A 619 -12.24 44.47 -22.52
C ALA A 619 -12.85 44.16 -23.90
N PHE A 620 -13.33 42.93 -24.10
CA PHE A 620 -14.65 42.69 -24.68
C PHE A 620 -15.15 41.26 -24.35
N ASP A 621 -16.46 41.07 -24.40
CA ASP A 621 -17.17 39.86 -24.00
C ASP A 621 -17.17 38.71 -25.02
N SER A 622 -17.46 37.51 -24.50
CA SER A 622 -18.16 36.38 -25.15
C SER A 622 -17.66 35.85 -26.51
N GLN A 623 -17.08 34.66 -26.48
CA GLN A 623 -17.81 33.44 -26.87
C GLN A 623 -17.32 32.21 -26.08
#